data_AF-A0A928JDG9-F1
#
_entry.id   AF-A0A928JDG9-F1
#
_cell.length_a   1.000
_cell.length_b   1.000
_cell.length_c   1.000
_cell.angle_alpha   90.00
_cell.angle_beta   90.00
_cell.angle_gamma   90.00
#
_symmetry.space_group_name_H-M   'P 1'
#
loop_
_entity.id
_entity.type
_entity.pdbx_description
1 polymer ?
#
loop_
_entity_poly.entity_id
_entity_poly.type
_entity_poly.pdbx_seq_one_letter_code
_entity_poly.pdbx_strand_id
1 'polypeptide(L)'
;MPKSKQKPVETPSEEFVPELDPEAREAQMINLAVRQAEKQLREGTAPAQIVTHYLKLATVRERKELEILEQQAKLIAAKTEALESAKRIEELYAQAIDAMKLYNGQGIDEDDEDVY
;
A
#
# COMPACT_ATOMS: atom_id res chain seq x y z
N MET A 1 50.01 -40.49 -22.25
CA MET A 1 49.49 -39.57 -21.21
C MET A 1 48.06 -39.19 -21.59
N PRO A 2 47.02 -39.71 -20.92
CA PRO A 2 45.65 -39.36 -21.28
C PRO A 2 45.27 -38.00 -20.67
N LYS A 3 44.72 -37.14 -21.53
CA LYS A 3 44.27 -35.77 -21.21
C LYS A 3 43.06 -35.83 -20.28
N SER A 4 43.17 -35.19 -19.13
CA SER A 4 42.06 -34.93 -18.21
C SER A 4 41.07 -33.96 -18.88
N LYS A 5 39.90 -34.48 -19.27
CA LYS A 5 38.77 -33.65 -19.69
C LYS A 5 38.07 -33.16 -18.42
N GLN A 6 38.35 -31.93 -18.00
CA GLN A 6 37.52 -31.23 -17.03
C GLN A 6 36.13 -31.02 -17.66
N LYS A 7 35.10 -31.62 -17.04
CA LYS A 7 33.70 -31.34 -17.35
C LYS A 7 33.39 -29.88 -16.97
N PRO A 8 32.60 -29.13 -17.74
CA PRO A 8 32.14 -27.81 -17.31
C PRO A 8 31.34 -27.96 -16.01
N VAL A 9 31.68 -27.15 -15.01
CA VAL A 9 30.87 -27.01 -13.80
C VAL A 9 29.57 -26.34 -14.24
N GLU A 10 28.50 -27.12 -14.33
CA GLU A 10 27.14 -26.60 -14.44
C GLU A 10 26.87 -25.79 -13.17
N THR A 11 26.87 -24.47 -13.28
CA THR A 11 26.26 -23.62 -12.27
C THR A 11 24.80 -24.07 -12.14
N PRO A 12 24.27 -24.31 -10.93
CA PRO A 12 22.87 -24.63 -10.78
C PRO A 12 22.10 -23.46 -11.39
N SER A 13 21.37 -23.73 -12.47
CA SER A 13 20.31 -22.84 -12.91
C SER A 13 19.42 -22.66 -11.70
N GLU A 14 19.33 -21.44 -11.18
CA GLU A 14 18.27 -21.03 -10.25
C GLU A 14 16.96 -21.41 -10.93
N GLU A 15 16.45 -22.59 -10.59
CA GLU A 15 15.16 -23.08 -11.04
C GLU A 15 14.16 -22.04 -10.59
N PHE A 16 13.61 -21.36 -11.58
CA PHE A 16 12.65 -20.29 -11.48
C PHE A 16 11.42 -20.86 -10.76
N VAL A 17 11.40 -20.78 -9.43
CA VAL A 17 10.19 -21.08 -8.67
C VAL A 17 9.22 -19.96 -9.05
N PRO A 18 8.14 -20.25 -9.77
CA PRO A 18 7.19 -19.20 -10.13
C PRO A 18 6.67 -18.63 -8.81
N GLU A 19 6.85 -17.33 -8.59
CA GLU A 19 6.20 -16.64 -7.49
C GLU A 19 4.69 -16.90 -7.63
N LEU A 20 4.14 -17.66 -6.67
CA LEU A 20 2.71 -18.00 -6.59
C LEU A 20 1.83 -16.76 -6.33
N ASP A 21 2.45 -15.60 -6.16
CA ASP A 21 1.84 -14.31 -5.90
C ASP A 21 2.03 -13.36 -7.12
N PRO A 22 0.94 -12.84 -7.72
CA PRO A 22 1.03 -11.89 -8.81
C PRO A 22 1.83 -10.61 -8.47
N GLU A 23 1.79 -10.15 -7.21
CA GLU A 23 2.51 -8.93 -6.80
C GLU A 23 4.03 -9.13 -6.79
N ALA A 24 4.48 -10.25 -6.24
CA ALA A 24 5.90 -10.62 -6.23
C ALA A 24 6.45 -10.73 -7.67
N ARG A 25 5.68 -11.32 -8.57
CA ARG A 25 6.05 -11.44 -9.99
C ARG A 25 6.19 -10.08 -10.68
N GLU A 26 5.30 -9.14 -10.37
CA GLU A 26 5.39 -7.77 -10.90
C GLU A 26 6.67 -7.08 -10.39
N ALA A 27 6.96 -7.19 -9.10
CA ALA A 27 8.17 -6.65 -8.51
C ALA A 27 9.43 -7.26 -9.15
N GLN A 28 9.44 -8.56 -9.42
CA GLN A 28 10.54 -9.23 -10.12
C GLN A 28 10.76 -8.65 -11.53
N MET A 29 9.69 -8.46 -12.30
CA MET A 29 9.76 -7.89 -13.66
C MET A 29 10.26 -6.44 -13.65
N ILE A 30 9.80 -5.64 -12.68
CA ILE A 30 10.27 -4.26 -12.49
C ILE A 30 11.78 -4.25 -12.19
N ASN A 31 12.24 -5.11 -11.28
CA ASN A 31 13.66 -5.20 -10.93
C ASN A 31 14.54 -5.55 -12.15
N LEU A 32 14.09 -6.48 -12.99
CA LEU A 32 14.80 -6.83 -14.23
C LEU A 32 14.86 -5.63 -15.18
N ALA A 33 13.76 -4.89 -15.35
CA ALA A 33 13.71 -3.71 -16.20
C ALA A 33 14.65 -2.60 -15.70
N VAL A 34 14.70 -2.37 -14.38
CA VAL A 34 15.59 -1.38 -13.75
C VAL A 34 17.06 -1.75 -13.98
N ARG A 35 17.45 -3.01 -13.77
CA ARG A 35 18.82 -3.49 -14.01
C ARG A 35 19.24 -3.31 -15.48
N GLN A 36 18.32 -3.59 -16.41
CA GLN A 36 18.58 -3.38 -17.82
C GLN A 36 18.76 -1.90 -18.16
N ALA A 37 17.90 -1.04 -17.62
CA ALA A 37 18.01 0.41 -17.79
C ALA A 37 19.34 0.94 -17.22
N GLU A 38 19.76 0.49 -16.04
CA GLU A 38 21.04 0.84 -15.43
C GLU A 38 22.22 0.47 -16.33
N LYS A 39 22.20 -0.76 -16.86
CA LYS A 39 23.24 -1.23 -17.78
C LYS A 39 23.33 -0.34 -19.02
N GLN A 40 22.19 -0.06 -19.65
CA GLN A 40 22.15 0.79 -20.86
C GLN A 40 22.58 2.24 -20.58
N LEU A 41 22.26 2.78 -19.40
CA LEU A 41 22.68 4.11 -18.99
C LEU A 41 24.20 4.17 -18.78
N ARG A 42 24.80 3.13 -18.17
CA ARG A 42 26.27 3.03 -18.01
C ARG A 42 27.01 2.89 -19.32
N GLU A 43 26.47 2.10 -20.24
CA GLU A 43 27.04 1.88 -21.57
C GLU A 43 26.81 3.07 -22.52
N GLY A 44 25.95 4.04 -22.14
CA GLY A 44 25.59 5.19 -22.98
C GLY A 44 24.69 4.83 -24.17
N THR A 45 24.10 3.62 -24.17
CA THR A 45 23.22 3.11 -25.24
C THR A 45 21.73 3.23 -24.89
N ALA A 46 21.41 3.86 -23.76
CA ALA A 46 20.05 4.04 -23.28
C ALA A 46 19.18 4.82 -24.28
N PRO A 47 17.98 4.31 -24.63
CA PRO A 47 16.97 5.06 -25.36
C PRO A 47 16.60 6.36 -24.61
N ALA A 48 16.28 7.41 -25.36
CA ALA A 48 15.90 8.71 -24.81
C ALA A 48 14.72 8.64 -23.82
N GLN A 49 13.80 7.68 -23.99
CA GLN A 49 12.69 7.47 -23.05
C GLN A 49 13.17 7.05 -21.66
N ILE A 50 14.17 6.17 -21.57
CA ILE A 50 14.74 5.71 -20.29
C ILE A 50 15.43 6.89 -19.60
N VAL A 51 16.27 7.61 -20.34
CA VAL A 51 16.97 8.80 -19.83
C VAL A 51 15.96 9.83 -19.30
N THR A 52 14.92 10.12 -20.06
CA THR A 52 13.88 11.09 -19.66
C THR A 52 13.11 10.62 -18.42
N HIS A 53 12.76 9.34 -18.34
CA HIS A 53 12.05 8.78 -17.20
C HIS A 53 12.87 8.93 -15.90
N TYR A 54 14.14 8.55 -15.90
CA TYR A 54 14.99 8.69 -14.72
C TYR A 54 15.32 10.16 -14.39
N LEU A 55 15.45 11.02 -15.40
CA LEU A 55 15.62 12.45 -15.15
C LEU A 55 14.39 13.06 -14.48
N LYS A 56 13.17 12.67 -14.92
CA LYS A 56 11.91 13.09 -14.27
C LYS A 56 11.87 12.65 -12.80
N LEU A 57 12.17 11.37 -12.54
CA LEU A 57 12.25 10.82 -11.18
C LEU A 57 13.28 11.56 -10.30
N ALA A 58 14.43 11.95 -10.86
CA ALA A 58 15.47 12.66 -10.13
C ALA A 58 15.16 14.15 -9.89
N THR A 59 14.09 14.70 -10.49
CA THR A 59 13.78 16.11 -10.31
C THR A 59 13.27 16.43 -8.90
N VAL A 60 13.56 17.66 -8.45
CA VAL A 60 13.02 18.21 -7.20
C VAL A 60 11.48 18.19 -7.19
N ARG A 61 10.85 18.26 -8.37
CA ARG A 61 9.39 18.23 -8.51
C ARG A 61 8.81 16.91 -8.03
N GLU A 62 9.38 15.78 -8.44
CA GLU A 62 8.89 14.46 -8.05
C GLU A 62 8.96 14.27 -6.52
N ARG A 63 10.07 14.72 -5.90
CA ARG A 63 10.21 14.67 -4.44
C ARG A 63 9.13 15.48 -3.70
N LYS A 64 8.83 16.67 -4.21
CA LYS A 64 7.76 17.52 -3.64
C LYS A 64 6.37 16.92 -3.89
N GLU A 65 6.16 16.28 -5.03
CA GLU A 65 4.90 15.62 -5.36
C GLU A 65 4.64 14.42 -4.44
N LEU A 66 5.67 13.60 -4.19
CA LEU A 66 5.63 12.54 -3.17
C LEU A 66 5.35 13.10 -1.77
N GLU A 67 6.01 14.18 -1.36
CA GLU A 67 5.77 14.81 -0.06
C GLU A 67 4.32 15.32 0.07
N ILE A 68 3.77 15.92 -0.99
CA ILE A 68 2.36 16.36 -1.02
C ILE A 68 1.43 15.15 -0.90
N LEU A 69 1.70 14.06 -1.62
CA LEU A 69 0.90 12.84 -1.54
C LEU A 69 0.93 12.22 -0.13
N GLU A 70 2.09 12.19 0.52
CA GLU A 70 2.22 11.74 1.91
C GLU A 70 1.43 12.63 2.88
N GLN A 71 1.50 13.96 2.70
CA GLN A 71 0.73 14.89 3.53
C GLN A 71 -0.78 14.76 3.29
N GLN A 72 -1.21 14.54 2.04
CA GLN A 72 -2.59 14.27 1.71
C GLN A 72 -3.07 12.95 2.35
N ALA A 73 -2.26 11.89 2.31
CA ALA A 73 -2.58 10.63 2.98
C ALA A 73 -2.75 10.82 4.49
N LYS A 74 -1.85 11.58 5.14
CA LYS A 74 -1.96 11.93 6.57
C LYS A 74 -3.22 12.74 6.88
N LEU A 75 -3.56 13.71 6.02
CA LEU A 75 -4.76 14.51 6.17
C LEU A 75 -6.02 13.66 6.04
N ILE A 76 -6.05 12.73 5.08
CA ILE A 76 -7.17 11.80 4.90
C ILE A 76 -7.29 10.92 6.14
N ALA A 77 -6.19 10.34 6.64
CA ALA A 77 -6.19 9.52 7.85
C ALA A 77 -6.73 10.30 9.07
N ALA A 78 -6.25 11.53 9.29
CA ALA A 78 -6.72 12.37 10.39
C ALA A 78 -8.22 12.74 10.24
N LYS A 79 -8.70 12.96 9.01
CA LYS A 79 -10.14 13.17 8.76
C LYS A 79 -10.95 11.92 9.06
N THR A 80 -10.47 10.74 8.67
CA THR A 80 -11.13 9.46 8.98
C THR A 80 -11.22 9.26 10.49
N GLU A 81 -10.13 9.47 11.22
CA GLU A 81 -10.11 9.37 12.68
C GLU A 81 -11.04 10.38 13.35
N ALA A 82 -11.09 11.62 12.87
CA ALA A 82 -12.02 12.63 13.38
C ALA A 82 -13.50 12.23 13.18
N LEU A 83 -13.83 11.64 12.02
CA LEU A 83 -15.18 11.15 11.73
C LEU A 83 -15.54 9.94 12.60
N GLU A 84 -14.61 9.01 12.80
CA GLU A 84 -14.80 7.87 13.70
C GLU A 84 -14.96 8.30 15.16
N SER A 85 -14.17 9.28 15.60
CA SER A 85 -14.30 9.86 16.94
C SER A 85 -15.65 10.56 17.12
N ALA A 86 -16.12 11.30 16.12
CA ALA A 86 -17.42 11.96 16.16
C ALA A 86 -18.55 10.93 16.32
N LYS A 87 -18.51 9.84 15.54
CA LYS A 87 -19.46 8.73 15.64
C LYS A 87 -19.43 8.08 17.03
N ARG A 88 -18.24 7.82 17.58
CA ARG A 88 -18.09 7.24 18.92
C ARG A 88 -18.66 8.14 20.02
N ILE A 89 -18.45 9.46 19.90
CA ILE A 89 -18.99 10.43 20.84
C ILE A 89 -20.52 10.46 20.76
N GLU A 90 -21.10 10.42 19.56
CA GLU A 90 -22.55 10.33 19.36
C GLU A 90 -23.14 9.07 20.00
N GLU A 91 -22.51 7.90 19.81
CA GLU A 91 -22.90 6.64 20.45
C GLU A 91 -22.84 6.73 21.98
N LEU A 92 -21.79 7.33 22.55
CA LEU A 92 -21.66 7.52 23.99
C LEU A 92 -22.72 8.47 24.55
N TYR A 93 -23.05 9.55 23.83
CA TYR A 93 -24.13 10.46 24.24
C TYR A 93 -25.49 9.77 24.21
N ALA A 94 -25.77 8.98 23.16
CA ALA A 94 -27.01 8.20 23.08
C ALA A 94 -27.13 7.24 24.28
N GLN A 95 -26.07 6.46 24.56
CA GLN A 95 -26.02 5.55 25.71
C GLN A 95 -26.20 6.28 27.05
N ALA A 96 -25.58 7.46 27.22
CA ALA A 96 -25.70 8.24 28.45
C ALA A 96 -27.14 8.77 28.64
N ILE A 97 -27.79 9.23 27.58
CA ILE A 97 -29.18 9.69 27.62
C ILE A 97 -30.11 8.52 27.97
N ASP A 98 -29.91 7.35 27.36
CA ASP A 98 -30.75 6.18 27.64
C ASP A 98 -30.57 5.67 29.07
N ALA A 99 -29.33 5.65 29.59
CA ALA A 99 -29.05 5.31 30.98
C ALA A 99 -29.70 6.31 31.97
N MET A 100 -29.71 7.61 31.65
CA MET A 100 -30.36 8.63 32.48
C MET A 100 -31.89 8.49 32.46
N LYS A 101 -32.51 8.17 31.31
CA LYS A 101 -33.95 7.88 31.22
C LYS A 101 -34.33 6.70 32.11
N LEU A 102 -33.56 5.60 32.01
CA LEU A 102 -33.76 4.39 32.83
C LEU A 102 -33.65 4.68 34.33
N TYR A 103 -32.66 5.48 34.74
CA TYR A 103 -32.46 5.83 36.14
C TYR A 103 -33.56 6.77 36.70
N ASN A 104 -34.08 7.69 35.88
CA ASN A 104 -35.15 8.60 36.28
C ASN A 104 -36.55 7.93 36.34
N GLY A 105 -36.63 6.61 36.19
CA GLY A 105 -37.90 5.87 36.27
C GLY A 105 -38.80 6.05 35.05
N GLN A 106 -38.34 6.72 34.00
CA GLN A 106 -38.93 6.68 32.66
C GLN A 106 -38.34 5.49 31.91
N GLY A 107 -38.59 4.28 32.42
CA GLY A 107 -38.46 3.08 31.58
C GLY A 107 -39.41 3.25 30.40
N ILE A 108 -38.90 2.99 29.20
CA ILE A 108 -39.65 3.10 27.96
C ILE A 108 -40.82 2.10 28.05
N ASP A 109 -42.03 2.61 28.23
CA ASP A 109 -43.27 1.91 27.86
C ASP A 109 -43.33 1.91 26.32
N GLU A 110 -42.52 1.06 25.69
CA GLU A 110 -42.70 0.63 24.29
C GLU A 110 -43.12 -0.84 24.34
N ASP A 111 -44.34 -1.07 24.84
CA ASP A 111 -45.14 -2.28 24.64
C ASP A 111 -46.57 -1.93 25.10
N ASP A 112 -47.32 -1.17 24.29
CA ASP A 112 -48.80 -1.21 24.22
C ASP A 112 -49.34 -0.09 23.28
N GLU A 113 -49.10 -0.21 21.98
CA GLU A 113 -50.00 0.37 20.95
C GLU A 113 -50.39 -0.72 19.94
N ASP A 114 -50.95 -1.82 20.46
CA ASP A 114 -51.86 -2.71 19.72
C ASP A 114 -53.11 -2.95 20.59
N VAL A 115 -53.95 -1.92 20.72
CA VAL A 115 -55.29 -2.06 21.31
C VAL A 115 -56.33 -1.54 20.30
N TYR A 116 -56.89 -2.51 19.56
CA TYR A 116 -58.12 -2.57 18.75
C TYR A 116 -58.57 -1.35 17.91
#